data_AF-A0A7Y8E3S0-F1
#
_entry.id   AF-A0A7Y8E3S0-F1
#
_cell.length_a   1.000
_cell.length_b   1.000
_cell.length_c   1.000
_cell.angle_alpha   90.00
_cell.angle_beta   90.00
_cell.angle_gamma   90.00
#
_symmetry.space_group_name_H-M   'P 1'
#
loop_
_entity.id
_entity.type
_entity.pdbx_description
1 polymer ?
#
loop_
_entity_poly.entity_id
_entity_poly.type
_entity_poly.pdbx_seq_one_letter_code
_entity_poly.pdbx_strand_id
1 'polypeptide(L)'
;MFKKINVWLFSYLAIVLLFSVVYYCIWGARPDSFIINSELNLNPLSDIPLLSWQEMDTDATTSAPNLSEISAKLAGIKAVINELDLKVRSLDQQVDSGRAELAEVGRRNQTITMANGESYRQDITAEASRSVVDAERVLRAFSERGSSERDYGVAEANLRVKLAEMRVVQAEQMAEAYRYFISNIGQFGDPQLMAQMDQLHDKTQAQAREREQAWELLSQKRTELIDVAKTWRKQRLDAVSWLDFLFFSIGISTTTTYGDVVGNSRLVRSLIATQLLICVFVMAGFVSSVVSRSGRRDGDTSLNPDPDISGS
;
A
#
# COMPACT_ATOMS: atom_id res chain seq x y z
N MET A 1 49.98 38.42 -21.99
CA MET A 1 48.75 38.76 -22.75
C MET A 1 48.00 37.54 -23.29
N PHE A 2 48.68 36.47 -23.75
CA PHE A 2 48.04 35.15 -24.03
C PHE A 2 47.21 34.58 -22.86
N LYS A 3 47.61 34.92 -21.62
CA LYS A 3 46.87 34.54 -20.40
C LYS A 3 45.38 34.94 -20.42
N LYS A 4 44.99 36.11 -20.96
CA LYS A 4 43.59 36.58 -20.89
C LYS A 4 42.64 35.82 -21.84
N ILE A 5 43.09 35.52 -23.06
CA ILE A 5 42.33 34.72 -24.03
C ILE A 5 42.19 33.29 -23.53
N ASN A 6 43.27 32.72 -23.01
CA ASN A 6 43.25 31.38 -22.41
C ASN A 6 42.28 31.34 -21.22
N VAL A 7 42.24 32.37 -20.37
CA VAL A 7 41.30 32.44 -19.23
C VAL A 7 39.85 32.37 -19.71
N TRP A 8 39.44 33.16 -20.70
CA TRP A 8 38.05 33.12 -21.20
C TRP A 8 37.68 31.77 -21.82
N LEU A 9 38.58 31.17 -22.60
CA LEU A 9 38.39 29.85 -23.20
C LEU A 9 38.28 28.75 -22.13
N PHE A 10 39.18 28.74 -21.15
CA PHE A 10 39.14 27.77 -20.05
C PHE A 10 37.92 27.98 -19.15
N SER A 11 37.51 29.23 -18.89
CA SER A 11 36.28 29.53 -18.16
C SER A 11 35.05 29.00 -18.88
N TYR A 12 34.96 29.19 -20.20
CA TYR A 12 33.87 28.64 -21.02
C TYR A 12 33.81 27.11 -20.90
N LEU A 13 34.93 26.43 -21.12
CA LEU A 13 35.00 24.96 -21.04
C LEU A 13 34.67 24.43 -19.63
N ALA A 14 35.13 25.13 -18.59
CA ALA A 14 34.82 24.78 -17.20
C ALA A 14 33.32 24.91 -16.89
N ILE A 15 32.64 25.94 -17.41
CA ILE A 15 31.19 26.12 -17.24
C ILE A 15 30.42 24.99 -17.93
N VAL A 16 30.78 24.66 -19.18
CA VAL A 16 30.14 23.57 -19.93
C VAL A 16 30.26 22.24 -19.18
N LEU A 17 31.46 21.91 -18.68
CA LEU A 17 31.70 20.68 -17.91
C LEU A 17 30.94 20.69 -16.58
N LEU A 18 30.95 21.82 -15.86
CA LEU A 18 30.23 21.97 -14.60
C LEU A 18 28.74 21.70 -14.78
N PHE A 19 28.09 22.35 -15.74
CA PHE A 19 26.67 22.18 -15.98
C PHE A 19 26.33 20.78 -16.51
N SER A 20 27.20 20.16 -17.32
CA SER A 20 27.05 18.76 -17.74
C SER A 20 26.97 17.81 -16.53
N VAL A 21 27.88 17.97 -15.56
CA VAL A 21 27.86 17.17 -14.31
C VAL A 21 26.59 17.47 -13.50
N VAL A 22 26.20 18.74 -13.36
CA VAL A 22 24.98 19.13 -12.64
C VAL A 22 23.74 18.48 -13.27
N TYR A 23 23.61 18.53 -14.60
CA TYR A 23 22.48 17.91 -15.30
C TYR A 23 22.46 16.39 -15.14
N TYR A 24 23.61 15.72 -15.23
CA TYR A 24 23.71 14.29 -15.02
C TYR A 24 23.37 13.87 -13.58
N CYS A 25 23.79 14.65 -12.58
CA CYS A 25 23.39 14.41 -11.19
C CYS A 25 21.88 14.56 -10.99
N ILE A 26 21.27 15.58 -11.59
CA ILE A 26 19.81 15.78 -11.54
C ILE A 26 19.09 14.62 -12.23
N TRP A 27 19.62 14.14 -13.36
CA TRP A 27 19.12 12.98 -14.08
C TRP A 27 19.11 11.70 -13.24
N GLY A 28 20.25 11.36 -12.61
CA GLY A 28 20.37 10.19 -11.75
C GLY A 28 19.40 10.21 -10.56
N ALA A 29 19.17 11.40 -9.99
CA ALA A 29 18.22 11.58 -8.89
C ALA A 29 16.76 11.58 -9.35
N ARG A 30 16.45 12.24 -10.49
CA ARG A 30 15.10 12.54 -10.97
C ARG A 30 15.04 12.51 -12.52
N PRO A 31 14.90 11.31 -13.12
CA PRO A 31 14.90 11.15 -14.58
C PRO A 31 13.62 11.67 -15.27
N ASP A 32 12.61 12.06 -14.50
CA ASP A 32 11.42 12.78 -14.97
C ASP A 32 11.67 14.28 -15.21
N SER A 33 12.81 14.80 -14.75
CA SER A 33 13.19 16.20 -14.92
C SER A 33 13.59 16.56 -16.35
N PHE A 34 13.82 15.57 -17.21
CA PHE A 34 14.14 15.73 -18.62
C PHE A 34 13.21 14.88 -19.49
N ILE A 35 12.81 15.44 -20.64
CA ILE A 35 12.16 14.73 -21.73
C ILE A 35 13.27 14.26 -22.66
N ILE A 36 13.32 12.95 -22.91
CA ILE A 36 14.18 12.36 -23.92
C ILE A 36 13.32 12.13 -25.14
N ASN A 37 13.73 12.64 -26.29
CA ASN A 37 13.07 12.30 -27.54
C ASN A 37 13.55 10.93 -28.00
N SER A 38 12.66 9.94 -27.94
CA SER A 38 12.97 8.56 -28.29
C SER A 38 13.28 8.39 -29.76
N GLU A 39 12.76 9.25 -30.65
CA GLU A 39 12.98 9.17 -32.11
C GLU A 39 14.38 9.64 -32.53
N LEU A 40 14.97 10.56 -31.77
CA LEU A 40 16.31 11.12 -32.03
C LEU A 40 17.43 10.33 -31.35
N ASN A 41 17.09 9.42 -30.44
CA ASN A 41 18.00 8.54 -29.72
C ASN A 41 17.83 7.07 -30.12
N LEU A 42 17.29 6.79 -31.32
CA LEU A 42 17.23 5.44 -31.87
C LEU A 42 18.57 5.05 -32.48
N ASN A 43 19.03 3.86 -32.15
CA ASN A 43 20.26 3.28 -32.66
C ASN A 43 19.99 1.93 -33.36
N PRO A 44 19.03 1.88 -34.31
CA PRO A 44 18.42 0.63 -34.76
C PRO A 44 19.39 -0.32 -35.45
N LEU A 45 20.51 0.19 -36.00
CA LEU A 45 21.51 -0.62 -36.70
C LEU A 45 22.61 -1.16 -35.77
N SER A 46 22.98 -0.41 -34.72
CA SER A 46 23.93 -0.89 -33.70
C SER A 46 23.30 -1.90 -32.74
N ASP A 47 21.97 -1.95 -32.69
CA ASP A 47 21.21 -2.88 -31.83
C ASP A 47 20.90 -4.22 -32.51
N ILE A 48 21.13 -4.35 -33.84
CA ILE A 48 20.90 -5.60 -34.60
C ILE A 48 21.68 -6.81 -34.04
N PRO A 49 22.96 -6.68 -33.62
CA PRO A 49 23.69 -7.78 -33.00
C PRO A 49 23.14 -8.19 -31.63
N LEU A 50 22.47 -7.29 -30.92
CA LEU A 50 21.81 -7.62 -29.65
C LEU A 50 20.48 -8.34 -29.90
N LEU A 51 19.69 -7.85 -30.87
CA LEU A 51 18.39 -8.39 -31.25
C LEU A 51 18.45 -9.76 -31.95
N SER A 52 19.59 -10.13 -32.54
CA SER A 52 19.75 -11.39 -33.28
C SER A 52 20.22 -12.57 -32.42
N TRP A 53 20.72 -12.33 -31.20
CA TRP A 53 21.33 -13.36 -30.35
C TRP A 53 20.75 -13.48 -28.93
N GLN A 54 19.88 -12.56 -28.52
CA GLN A 54 19.18 -12.63 -27.23
C GLN A 54 17.87 -13.41 -27.41
N GLU A 55 17.69 -14.54 -26.72
CA GLU A 55 16.37 -15.14 -26.52
C GLU A 55 15.43 -14.01 -26.07
N MET A 56 14.31 -13.83 -26.77
CA MET A 56 13.40 -12.67 -26.62
C MET A 56 12.94 -12.51 -25.16
N ASP A 57 13.75 -11.81 -24.37
CA ASP A 57 13.32 -11.16 -23.16
C ASP A 57 12.41 -10.02 -23.62
N THR A 58 11.11 -10.18 -23.39
CA THR A 58 10.05 -9.28 -23.88
C THR A 58 10.17 -7.83 -23.37
N ASP A 59 11.15 -7.52 -22.52
CA ASP A 59 11.35 -6.23 -21.86
C ASP A 59 12.62 -5.47 -22.33
N ALA A 60 13.36 -5.98 -23.31
CA ALA A 60 14.53 -5.29 -23.88
C ALA A 60 14.10 -4.21 -24.89
N THR A 61 13.50 -3.12 -24.40
CA THR A 61 13.28 -1.92 -25.22
C THR A 61 14.58 -1.14 -25.38
N THR A 62 15.06 -1.01 -26.61
CA THR A 62 16.29 -0.29 -27.00
C THR A 62 16.16 1.24 -26.95
N SER A 63 14.97 1.75 -26.65
CA SER A 63 14.69 3.19 -26.55
C SER A 63 14.28 3.58 -25.14
N ALA A 64 14.66 4.78 -24.70
CA ALA A 64 14.18 5.32 -23.43
C ALA A 64 12.63 5.34 -23.42
N PRO A 65 11.95 4.71 -22.46
CA PRO A 65 10.50 4.62 -22.46
C PRO A 65 9.85 6.01 -22.34
N ASN A 66 8.83 6.28 -23.17
CA ASN A 66 8.17 7.57 -23.22
C ASN A 66 7.45 7.89 -21.90
N LEU A 67 7.53 9.14 -21.45
CA LEU A 67 6.90 9.61 -20.20
C LEU A 67 5.37 9.51 -20.27
N SER A 68 4.77 9.70 -21.46
CA SER A 68 3.32 9.59 -21.65
C SER A 68 2.83 8.14 -21.54
N GLU A 69 3.54 7.21 -22.16
CA GLU A 69 3.20 5.78 -22.16
C GLU A 69 3.26 5.18 -20.75
N ILE A 70 4.33 5.45 -20.01
CA ILE A 70 4.42 5.00 -18.62
C ILE A 70 3.35 5.66 -17.74
N SER A 71 3.02 6.93 -17.98
CA SER A 71 2.00 7.63 -17.20
C SER A 71 0.62 7.00 -17.41
N ALA A 72 0.29 6.61 -18.64
CA ALA A 72 -0.95 5.92 -18.97
C ALA A 72 -1.00 4.52 -18.33
N LYS A 73 0.09 3.75 -18.40
CA LYS A 73 0.21 2.43 -17.77
C LYS A 73 0.05 2.51 -16.25
N LEU A 74 0.75 3.44 -15.60
CA LEU A 74 0.64 3.70 -14.16
C LEU A 74 -0.77 4.16 -13.76
N ALA A 75 -1.41 5.02 -14.57
CA ALA A 75 -2.77 5.48 -14.32
C ALA A 75 -3.79 4.33 -14.40
N GLY A 76 -3.65 3.44 -15.39
CA GLY A 76 -4.47 2.24 -15.53
C GLY A 76 -4.35 1.31 -14.32
N ILE A 77 -3.12 1.00 -13.89
CA ILE A 77 -2.89 0.17 -12.70
C ILE A 77 -3.47 0.85 -11.44
N LYS A 78 -3.28 2.16 -11.29
CA LYS A 78 -3.81 2.92 -10.14
C LYS A 78 -5.35 2.92 -10.11
N ALA A 79 -6.01 2.99 -11.25
CA ALA A 79 -7.47 2.91 -11.33
C ALA A 79 -7.98 1.55 -10.81
N VAL A 80 -7.35 0.45 -11.24
CA VAL A 80 -7.66 -0.90 -10.76
C VAL A 80 -7.38 -1.05 -9.26
N ILE A 81 -6.27 -0.51 -8.76
CA ILE A 81 -5.97 -0.51 -7.32
C ILE A 81 -7.07 0.22 -6.54
N ASN A 82 -7.52 1.39 -7.01
CA ASN A 82 -8.58 2.15 -6.33
C ASN A 82 -9.91 1.38 -6.31
N GLU A 83 -10.28 0.73 -7.41
CA GLU A 83 -11.49 -0.09 -7.49
C GLU A 83 -11.42 -1.27 -6.50
N LEU A 84 -10.29 -1.98 -6.48
CA LEU A 84 -10.07 -3.09 -5.56
C LEU A 84 -10.05 -2.64 -4.09
N ASP A 85 -9.44 -1.48 -3.78
CA ASP A 85 -9.41 -0.94 -2.41
C ASP A 85 -10.82 -0.62 -1.90
N LEU A 86 -11.66 -0.01 -2.75
CA LEU A 86 -13.07 0.24 -2.44
C LEU A 86 -13.84 -1.07 -2.26
N LYS A 87 -13.61 -2.06 -3.12
CA LYS A 87 -14.24 -3.38 -3.02
C LYS A 87 -13.86 -4.08 -1.71
N VAL A 88 -12.58 -4.10 -1.35
CA VAL A 88 -12.10 -4.67 -0.09
C VAL A 88 -12.76 -3.99 1.10
N ARG A 89 -12.80 -2.65 1.16
CA ARG A 89 -13.42 -1.91 2.27
C ARG A 89 -14.91 -2.22 2.39
N SER A 90 -15.62 -2.29 1.26
CA SER A 90 -17.03 -2.66 1.23
C SER A 90 -17.26 -4.07 1.80
N LEU A 91 -16.43 -5.03 1.39
CA LEU A 91 -16.52 -6.41 1.88
C LEU A 91 -16.15 -6.53 3.36
N ASP A 92 -15.16 -5.78 3.84
CA ASP A 92 -14.78 -5.75 5.26
C ASP A 92 -15.97 -5.28 6.12
N GLN A 93 -16.63 -4.19 5.71
CA GLN A 93 -17.83 -3.71 6.37
C GLN A 93 -18.97 -4.73 6.35
N GLN A 94 -19.17 -5.42 5.23
CA GLN A 94 -20.20 -6.46 5.11
C GLN A 94 -19.91 -7.65 6.04
N VAL A 95 -18.65 -8.12 6.08
CA VAL A 95 -18.23 -9.21 6.97
C VAL A 95 -18.41 -8.82 8.43
N ASP A 96 -18.02 -7.62 8.82
CA ASP A 96 -18.18 -7.14 10.20
C ASP A 96 -19.65 -7.01 10.59
N SER A 97 -20.49 -6.48 9.70
CA SER A 97 -21.94 -6.43 9.91
C SER A 97 -22.56 -7.82 10.04
N GLY A 98 -22.15 -8.77 9.19
CA GLY A 98 -22.63 -10.14 9.21
C GLY A 98 -22.23 -10.88 10.49
N ARG A 99 -21.00 -10.66 10.98
CA ARG A 99 -20.53 -11.18 12.28
C ARG A 99 -21.32 -10.61 13.45
N ALA A 100 -21.60 -9.30 13.43
CA ALA A 100 -22.39 -8.65 14.47
C ALA A 100 -23.83 -9.18 14.50
N GLU A 101 -24.45 -9.34 13.33
CA GLU A 101 -25.79 -9.93 13.19
C GLU A 101 -25.79 -11.40 13.65
N LEU A 102 -24.76 -12.18 13.32
CA LEU A 102 -24.65 -13.58 13.74
C LEU A 102 -24.55 -13.71 15.26
N ALA A 103 -23.78 -12.82 15.90
CA ALA A 103 -23.69 -12.76 17.35
C ALA A 103 -25.03 -12.39 18.01
N GLU A 104 -25.81 -11.48 17.41
CA GLU A 104 -27.14 -11.12 17.89
C GLU A 104 -28.14 -12.28 17.77
N VAL A 105 -28.22 -12.91 16.59
CA VAL A 105 -29.10 -14.07 16.37
C VAL A 105 -28.71 -15.23 17.28
N GLY A 106 -27.41 -15.49 17.44
CA GLY A 106 -26.88 -16.49 18.36
C GLY A 106 -27.30 -16.25 19.81
N ARG A 107 -27.23 -15.00 20.29
CA ARG A 107 -27.70 -14.63 21.64
C ARG A 107 -29.20 -14.85 21.83
N ARG A 108 -30.02 -14.51 20.82
CA ARG A 108 -31.47 -14.77 20.85
C ARG A 108 -31.75 -16.26 20.92
N ASN A 109 -31.10 -17.05 20.06
CA ASN A 109 -31.28 -18.50 20.05
C ASN A 109 -30.83 -19.14 21.38
N GLN A 110 -29.71 -18.68 21.95
CA GLN A 110 -29.25 -19.13 23.26
C GLN A 110 -30.27 -18.85 24.37
N THR A 111 -30.90 -17.68 24.34
CA THR A 111 -31.92 -17.30 25.33
C THR A 111 -33.13 -18.23 25.25
N ILE A 112 -33.61 -18.52 24.04
CA ILE A 112 -34.71 -19.47 23.80
C ILE A 112 -34.32 -20.89 24.22
N THR A 113 -33.10 -21.32 23.85
CA THR A 113 -32.56 -22.64 24.19
C THR A 113 -32.55 -22.86 25.71
N MET A 114 -32.09 -21.87 26.47
CA MET A 114 -32.06 -21.94 27.93
C MET A 114 -33.46 -21.93 28.54
N ALA A 115 -34.37 -21.11 28.01
CA ALA A 115 -35.76 -21.08 28.46
C ALA A 115 -36.46 -22.43 28.22
N ASN A 116 -36.30 -23.01 27.02
CA ASN A 116 -36.88 -24.30 26.67
C ASN A 116 -36.28 -25.45 27.51
N GLY A 117 -34.97 -25.42 27.76
CA GLY A 117 -34.31 -26.39 28.63
C GLY A 117 -34.80 -26.33 30.08
N GLU A 118 -35.02 -25.12 30.59
CA GLU A 118 -35.56 -24.89 31.92
C GLU A 118 -37.02 -25.34 32.02
N SER A 119 -37.86 -25.05 31.02
CA SER A 119 -39.23 -25.56 30.96
C SER A 119 -39.27 -27.09 30.94
N TYR A 120 -38.44 -27.74 30.12
CA TYR A 120 -38.34 -29.20 30.09
C TYR A 120 -37.91 -29.78 31.46
N ARG A 121 -36.94 -29.17 32.12
CA ARG A 121 -36.51 -29.57 33.46
C ARG A 121 -37.65 -29.45 34.46
N GLN A 122 -38.41 -28.36 34.43
CA GLN A 122 -39.57 -28.16 35.30
C GLN A 122 -40.66 -29.20 35.06
N ASP A 123 -40.94 -29.53 33.80
CA ASP A 123 -41.95 -30.52 33.43
C ASP A 123 -41.58 -31.93 33.93
N ILE A 124 -40.34 -32.37 33.71
CA ILE A 124 -39.86 -33.69 34.14
C ILE A 124 -39.78 -33.80 35.67
N THR A 125 -39.45 -32.72 36.37
CA THR A 125 -39.25 -32.74 37.83
C THR A 125 -40.50 -32.31 38.61
N ALA A 126 -41.62 -32.03 37.93
CA ALA A 126 -42.83 -31.48 38.55
C ALA A 126 -43.41 -32.40 39.63
N GLU A 127 -43.47 -33.70 39.37
CA GLU A 127 -44.04 -34.68 40.29
C GLU A 127 -43.15 -34.89 41.54
N ALA A 128 -41.84 -35.07 41.35
CA ALA A 128 -40.91 -35.19 42.47
C ALA A 128 -40.86 -33.89 43.30
N SER A 129 -40.93 -32.72 42.64
CA SER A 129 -40.96 -31.44 43.34
C SER A 129 -42.24 -31.26 44.17
N ARG A 130 -43.41 -31.67 43.66
CA ARG A 130 -44.66 -31.69 44.45
C ARG A 130 -44.55 -32.63 45.64
N SER A 131 -43.99 -33.82 45.43
CA SER A 131 -43.80 -34.83 46.49
C SER A 131 -42.91 -34.32 47.62
N VAL A 132 -41.80 -33.66 47.29
CA VAL A 132 -40.92 -33.01 48.29
C VAL A 132 -41.66 -31.91 49.05
N VAL A 133 -42.39 -31.02 48.37
CA VAL A 133 -43.16 -29.94 49.01
C VAL A 133 -44.23 -30.49 49.96
N ASP A 134 -44.94 -31.55 49.55
CA ASP A 134 -45.95 -32.19 50.39
C ASP A 134 -45.31 -32.90 51.60
N ALA A 135 -44.17 -33.58 51.42
CA ALA A 135 -43.42 -34.20 52.51
C ALA A 135 -42.88 -33.17 53.52
N GLU A 136 -42.39 -32.03 53.06
CA GLU A 136 -41.98 -30.92 53.92
C GLU A 136 -43.16 -30.34 54.70
N ARG A 137 -44.31 -30.18 54.06
CA ARG A 137 -45.54 -29.72 54.73
C ARG A 137 -45.97 -30.70 55.82
N VAL A 138 -45.94 -32.00 55.55
CA VAL A 138 -46.29 -33.05 56.52
C VAL A 138 -45.31 -33.06 57.68
N LEU A 139 -44.00 -33.03 57.42
CA LEU A 139 -42.98 -33.00 58.47
C LEU A 139 -43.13 -31.76 59.35
N ARG A 140 -43.33 -30.58 58.75
CA ARG A 140 -43.52 -29.33 59.49
C ARG A 140 -44.76 -29.36 60.38
N ALA A 141 -45.90 -29.79 59.83
CA ALA A 141 -47.14 -29.93 60.59
C ALA A 141 -47.01 -30.97 61.73
N PHE A 142 -46.21 -32.02 61.52
CA PHE A 142 -45.89 -32.99 62.56
C PHE A 142 -45.04 -32.35 63.67
N SER A 143 -43.93 -31.69 63.32
CA SER A 143 -43.01 -31.04 64.26
C SER A 143 -43.66 -29.93 65.08
N GLU A 144 -44.57 -29.14 64.50
CA GLU A 144 -45.30 -28.07 65.19
C GLU A 144 -46.33 -28.59 66.21
N ARG A 145 -46.76 -29.86 66.09
CA ARG A 145 -47.80 -30.44 66.96
C ARG A 145 -47.29 -30.89 68.32
N GLY A 146 -45.98 -31.12 68.47
CA GLY A 146 -45.27 -31.37 69.74
C GLY A 146 -45.88 -32.44 70.67
N SER A 147 -45.31 -33.65 70.72
CA SER A 147 -45.69 -34.68 71.71
C SER A 147 -44.55 -35.01 72.67
N SER A 148 -44.89 -35.30 73.92
CA SER A 148 -44.00 -35.72 75.01
C SER A 148 -43.77 -37.25 75.07
N GLU A 149 -44.28 -38.01 74.10
CA GLU A 149 -44.11 -39.47 74.05
C GLU A 149 -42.83 -39.92 73.36
N ARG A 150 -42.23 -41.01 73.86
CA ARG A 150 -41.00 -41.63 73.35
C ARG A 150 -41.08 -42.01 71.87
N ASP A 151 -42.27 -42.32 71.36
CA ASP A 151 -42.54 -42.70 69.97
C ASP A 151 -42.56 -41.51 69.00
N TYR A 152 -42.66 -40.28 69.51
CA TYR A 152 -42.65 -39.07 68.69
C TYR A 152 -41.31 -38.90 67.95
N GLY A 153 -40.19 -39.19 68.62
CA GLY A 153 -38.86 -39.10 68.01
C GLY A 153 -38.62 -40.11 66.88
N VAL A 154 -39.18 -41.32 67.01
CA VAL A 154 -39.07 -42.36 65.98
C VAL A 154 -39.93 -42.02 64.76
N ALA A 155 -41.15 -41.52 64.98
CA ALA A 155 -42.04 -41.08 63.91
C ALA A 155 -41.46 -39.88 63.13
N GLU A 156 -40.90 -38.88 63.83
CA GLU A 156 -40.24 -37.75 63.19
C GLU A 156 -39.01 -38.19 62.37
N ALA A 157 -38.19 -39.09 62.92
CA ALA A 157 -37.03 -39.64 62.21
C ALA A 157 -37.46 -40.35 60.90
N ASN A 158 -38.52 -41.15 60.94
CA ASN A 158 -39.05 -41.82 59.74
C ASN A 158 -39.55 -40.83 58.68
N LEU A 159 -40.21 -39.73 59.07
CA LEU A 159 -40.63 -38.67 58.15
C LEU A 159 -39.43 -37.96 57.51
N ARG A 160 -38.35 -37.73 58.28
CA ARG A 160 -37.10 -37.16 57.75
C ARG A 160 -36.41 -38.08 56.76
N VAL A 161 -36.37 -39.39 57.02
CA VAL A 161 -35.85 -40.38 56.07
C VAL A 161 -36.66 -40.34 54.78
N LYS A 162 -38.00 -40.35 54.88
CA LYS A 162 -38.88 -40.29 53.70
C LYS A 162 -38.72 -38.99 52.90
N LEU A 163 -38.53 -37.84 53.57
CA LEU A 163 -38.22 -36.58 52.91
C LEU A 163 -36.86 -36.65 52.19
N ALA A 164 -35.84 -37.25 52.83
CA ALA A 164 -34.54 -37.43 52.22
C ALA A 164 -34.61 -38.33 50.96
N GLU A 165 -35.36 -39.43 51.02
CA GLU A 165 -35.64 -40.30 49.86
C GLU A 165 -36.28 -39.52 48.71
N MET A 166 -37.30 -38.70 48.97
CA MET A 166 -37.94 -37.88 47.94
C MET A 166 -36.98 -36.83 47.35
N ARG A 167 -36.09 -36.25 48.15
CA ARG A 167 -35.07 -35.32 47.67
C ARG A 167 -34.02 -36.01 46.80
N VAL A 168 -33.66 -37.26 47.10
CA VAL A 168 -32.78 -38.07 46.23
C VAL A 168 -33.44 -38.29 44.88
N VAL A 169 -34.71 -38.72 44.84
CA VAL A 169 -35.45 -38.91 43.58
C VAL A 169 -35.54 -37.61 42.78
N GLN A 170 -35.83 -36.47 43.42
CA GLN A 170 -35.84 -35.18 42.75
C GLN A 170 -34.47 -34.82 42.17
N ALA A 171 -33.39 -35.04 42.92
CA ALA A 171 -32.03 -34.76 42.47
C ALA A 171 -31.60 -35.65 41.28
N GLU A 172 -31.99 -36.92 41.29
CA GLU A 172 -31.75 -37.86 40.19
C GLU A 172 -32.48 -37.41 38.92
N GLN A 173 -33.77 -37.06 39.02
CA GLN A 173 -34.54 -36.54 37.88
C GLN A 173 -33.98 -35.21 37.35
N MET A 174 -33.54 -34.31 38.24
CA MET A 174 -32.86 -33.08 37.82
C MET A 174 -31.55 -33.39 37.08
N ALA A 175 -30.73 -34.31 37.59
CA ALA A 175 -29.48 -34.69 36.96
C ALA A 175 -29.71 -35.33 35.58
N GLU A 176 -30.73 -36.16 35.44
CA GLU A 176 -31.13 -36.75 34.17
C GLU A 176 -31.61 -35.69 33.18
N ALA A 177 -32.47 -34.76 33.62
CA ALA A 177 -32.93 -33.65 32.77
C ALA A 177 -31.76 -32.79 32.27
N TYR A 178 -30.79 -32.45 33.13
CA TYR A 178 -29.59 -31.72 32.71
C TYR A 178 -28.73 -32.53 31.74
N ARG A 179 -28.54 -33.82 31.99
CA ARG A 179 -27.77 -34.70 31.09
C ARG A 179 -28.42 -34.75 29.71
N TYR A 180 -29.76 -34.87 29.66
CA TYR A 180 -30.50 -34.84 28.41
C TYR A 180 -30.38 -33.49 27.71
N PHE A 181 -30.55 -32.38 28.43
CA PHE A 181 -30.42 -31.03 27.90
C PHE A 181 -29.04 -30.78 27.27
N ILE A 182 -27.96 -31.11 27.97
CA ILE A 182 -26.59 -30.92 27.47
C ILE A 182 -26.34 -31.78 26.23
N SER A 183 -26.80 -33.03 26.25
CA SER A 183 -26.60 -33.97 25.14
C SER A 183 -27.42 -33.62 23.90
N ASN A 184 -28.52 -32.88 24.07
CA ASN A 184 -29.48 -32.56 23.02
C ASN A 184 -29.69 -31.04 22.87
N ILE A 185 -28.70 -30.22 23.22
CA ILE A 185 -28.87 -28.76 23.32
C ILE A 185 -29.41 -28.13 22.02
N GLY A 186 -29.05 -28.70 20.86
CA GLY A 186 -29.55 -28.25 19.56
C GLY A 186 -31.05 -28.48 19.33
N GLN A 187 -31.70 -29.40 20.06
CA GLN A 187 -33.15 -29.64 19.96
C GLN A 187 -33.97 -28.61 20.74
N PHE A 188 -33.34 -27.89 21.68
CA PHE A 188 -33.99 -26.87 22.49
C PHE A 188 -33.94 -25.49 21.83
N GLY A 189 -33.16 -25.31 20.77
CA GLY A 189 -33.08 -24.07 20.00
C GLY A 189 -34.30 -23.83 19.11
N ASP A 190 -34.42 -22.60 18.61
CA ASP A 190 -35.43 -22.23 17.63
C ASP A 190 -34.95 -22.65 16.22
N PRO A 191 -35.67 -23.54 15.49
CA PRO A 191 -35.25 -24.00 14.18
C PRO A 191 -35.12 -22.88 13.13
N GLN A 192 -35.94 -21.83 13.23
CA GLN A 192 -35.87 -20.69 12.31
C GLN A 192 -34.62 -19.86 12.58
N LEU A 193 -34.29 -19.61 13.85
CA LEU A 193 -33.07 -18.88 14.21
C LEU A 193 -31.81 -19.68 13.87
N MET A 194 -31.83 -21.01 14.06
CA MET A 194 -30.71 -21.86 13.67
C MET A 194 -30.49 -21.82 12.15
N ALA A 195 -31.56 -21.94 11.35
CA ALA A 195 -31.47 -21.80 9.90
C ALA A 195 -30.97 -20.40 9.48
N GLN A 196 -31.40 -19.35 10.18
CA GLN A 196 -30.91 -17.99 9.95
C GLN A 196 -29.41 -17.86 10.28
N MET A 197 -28.95 -18.46 11.38
CA MET A 197 -27.53 -18.48 11.74
C MET A 197 -26.70 -19.18 10.68
N ASP A 198 -27.15 -20.32 10.16
CA ASP A 198 -26.46 -21.07 9.10
C ASP A 198 -26.35 -20.23 7.81
N GLN A 199 -27.46 -19.65 7.36
CA GLN A 199 -27.47 -18.77 6.18
C GLN A 199 -26.53 -17.57 6.34
N LEU A 200 -26.53 -16.96 7.53
CA LEU A 200 -25.71 -15.80 7.80
C LEU A 200 -24.23 -16.16 7.94
N HIS A 201 -23.93 -17.33 8.50
CA HIS A 201 -22.58 -17.88 8.56
C HIS A 201 -22.04 -18.13 7.16
N ASP A 202 -22.79 -18.82 6.31
CA ASP A 202 -22.41 -19.12 4.92
C ASP A 202 -22.18 -17.84 4.11
N LYS A 203 -23.11 -16.88 4.22
CA LYS A 203 -23.00 -15.58 3.54
C LYS A 203 -21.76 -14.81 4.00
N THR A 204 -21.54 -14.73 5.31
CA THR A 204 -20.39 -14.01 5.89
C THR A 204 -19.08 -14.69 5.51
N GLN A 205 -19.05 -16.02 5.47
CA GLN A 205 -17.88 -16.79 5.05
C GLN A 205 -17.59 -16.59 3.56
N ALA A 206 -18.62 -16.60 2.70
CA ALA A 206 -18.48 -16.32 1.27
C ALA A 206 -17.91 -14.91 1.03
N GLN A 207 -18.45 -13.90 1.71
CA GLN A 207 -17.94 -12.52 1.65
C GLN A 207 -16.50 -12.41 2.15
N ALA A 208 -16.13 -13.13 3.22
CA ALA A 208 -14.76 -13.15 3.73
C ALA A 208 -13.77 -13.77 2.73
N ARG A 209 -14.18 -14.84 2.02
CA ARG A 209 -13.37 -15.45 0.95
C ARG A 209 -13.22 -14.50 -0.24
N GLU A 210 -14.30 -13.83 -0.66
CA GLU A 210 -14.23 -12.84 -1.75
C GLU A 210 -13.31 -11.67 -1.37
N ARG A 211 -13.35 -11.24 -0.10
CA ARG A 211 -12.46 -10.20 0.43
C ARG A 211 -11.00 -10.62 0.34
N GLU A 212 -10.69 -11.85 0.70
CA GLU A 212 -9.32 -12.39 0.63
C GLU A 212 -8.80 -12.43 -0.81
N GLN A 213 -9.62 -12.89 -1.76
CA GLN A 213 -9.27 -12.87 -3.19
C GLN A 213 -9.05 -11.44 -3.70
N ALA A 214 -9.93 -10.50 -3.35
CA ALA A 214 -9.77 -9.10 -3.74
C ALA A 214 -8.51 -8.47 -3.13
N TRP A 215 -8.18 -8.82 -1.89
CA TRP A 215 -6.96 -8.37 -1.22
C TRP A 215 -5.69 -8.92 -1.86
N GLU A 216 -5.69 -10.19 -2.27
CA GLU A 216 -4.57 -10.79 -2.97
C GLU A 216 -4.32 -10.10 -4.31
N LEU A 217 -5.38 -9.88 -5.11
CA LEU A 217 -5.31 -9.14 -6.37
C LEU A 217 -4.83 -7.70 -6.16
N LEU A 218 -5.30 -7.02 -5.11
CA LEU A 218 -4.84 -5.68 -4.73
C LEU A 218 -3.34 -5.68 -4.46
N SER A 219 -2.85 -6.65 -3.69
CA SER A 219 -1.43 -6.80 -3.37
C SER A 219 -0.61 -7.04 -4.64
N GLN A 220 -1.06 -7.94 -5.51
CA GLN A 220 -0.41 -8.21 -6.80
C GLN A 220 -0.31 -6.94 -7.66
N LYS A 221 -1.41 -6.17 -7.79
CA LYS A 221 -1.40 -4.91 -8.55
C LYS A 221 -0.52 -3.82 -7.94
N ARG A 222 -0.40 -3.76 -6.61
CA ARG A 222 0.56 -2.85 -5.94
C ARG A 222 2.00 -3.25 -6.23
N THR A 223 2.31 -4.54 -6.24
CA THR A 223 3.64 -5.03 -6.64
C THR A 223 3.92 -4.71 -8.10
N GLU A 224 2.96 -4.98 -9.00
CA GLU A 224 3.06 -4.63 -10.42
C GLU A 224 3.34 -3.13 -10.63
N LEU A 225 2.65 -2.26 -9.89
CA LEU A 225 2.88 -0.81 -9.93
C LEU A 225 4.33 -0.44 -9.57
N ILE A 226 4.87 -1.05 -8.51
CA ILE A 226 6.24 -0.82 -8.05
C ILE A 226 7.25 -1.34 -9.07
N ASP A 227 7.01 -2.53 -9.63
CA ASP A 227 7.92 -3.16 -10.58
C ASP A 227 7.93 -2.42 -11.91
N VAL A 228 6.78 -1.97 -12.40
CA VAL A 228 6.68 -1.09 -13.58
C VAL A 228 7.45 0.21 -13.35
N ALA A 229 7.31 0.84 -12.17
CA ALA A 229 8.03 2.07 -11.85
C ALA A 229 9.55 1.87 -11.74
N LYS A 230 10.00 0.76 -11.12
CA LYS A 230 11.42 0.41 -11.01
C LYS A 230 12.05 0.09 -12.37
N THR A 231 11.38 -0.73 -13.15
CA THR A 231 11.84 -1.14 -14.49
C THR A 231 11.94 0.07 -15.40
N TRP A 232 10.91 0.92 -15.40
CA TRP A 232 10.93 2.18 -16.14
C TRP A 232 12.09 3.09 -15.72
N ARG A 233 12.32 3.26 -14.41
CA ARG A 233 13.43 4.07 -13.92
C ARG A 233 14.78 3.52 -14.39
N LYS A 234 14.97 2.21 -14.31
CA LYS A 234 16.21 1.54 -14.73
C LYS A 234 16.44 1.72 -16.24
N GLN A 235 15.48 1.33 -17.07
CA GLN A 235 15.54 1.48 -18.52
C GLN A 235 15.83 2.92 -18.93
N ARG A 236 15.19 3.89 -18.25
CA ARG A 236 15.40 5.30 -18.53
C ARG A 236 16.81 5.77 -18.17
N LEU A 237 17.35 5.39 -17.00
CA LEU A 237 18.71 5.73 -16.60
C LEU A 237 19.77 5.11 -17.52
N ASP A 238 19.54 3.88 -17.99
CA ASP A 238 20.45 3.16 -18.89
C ASP A 238 20.47 3.78 -20.30
N ALA A 239 19.40 4.46 -20.72
CA ALA A 239 19.28 5.03 -22.05
C ALA A 239 20.04 6.35 -22.27
N VAL A 240 20.47 7.04 -21.20
CA VAL A 240 21.17 8.33 -21.32
C VAL A 240 22.42 8.33 -20.49
N SER A 241 23.54 8.53 -21.17
CA SER A 241 24.87 8.61 -20.61
C SER A 241 25.22 10.03 -20.17
N TRP A 242 26.34 10.17 -19.45
CA TRP A 242 26.89 11.48 -19.13
C TRP A 242 27.31 12.27 -20.38
N LEU A 243 27.73 11.59 -21.46
CA LEU A 243 28.16 12.24 -22.70
C LEU A 243 27.01 12.96 -23.39
N ASP A 244 25.79 12.44 -23.28
CA ASP A 244 24.59 13.09 -23.81
C ASP A 244 24.32 14.41 -23.07
N PHE A 245 24.58 14.46 -21.76
CA PHE A 245 24.50 15.72 -20.99
C PHE A 245 25.67 16.67 -21.27
N LEU A 246 26.83 16.17 -21.64
CA LEU A 246 27.93 16.99 -22.14
C LEU A 246 27.57 17.63 -23.48
N PHE A 247 27.03 16.84 -24.42
CA PHE A 247 26.54 17.32 -25.71
C PHE A 247 25.41 18.33 -25.55
N PHE A 248 24.43 18.02 -24.69
CA PHE A 248 23.37 18.94 -24.31
C PHE A 248 23.91 20.26 -23.75
N SER A 249 24.88 20.20 -22.84
CA SER A 249 25.51 21.40 -22.25
C SER A 249 26.22 22.26 -23.30
N ILE A 250 26.94 21.64 -24.25
CA ILE A 250 27.55 22.35 -25.39
C ILE A 250 26.47 23.00 -26.26
N GLY A 251 25.38 22.28 -26.55
CA GLY A 251 24.25 22.81 -27.32
C GLY A 251 23.63 24.04 -26.66
N ILE A 252 23.34 23.98 -25.36
CA ILE A 252 22.85 25.13 -24.59
C ILE A 252 23.87 26.29 -24.62
N SER A 253 25.15 26.02 -24.38
CA SER A 253 26.20 27.05 -24.36
C SER A 253 26.49 27.70 -25.71
N THR A 254 26.15 27.04 -26.83
CA THR A 254 26.28 27.57 -28.20
C THR A 254 24.94 27.99 -28.80
N THR A 255 23.86 27.94 -28.01
CA THR A 255 22.47 28.17 -28.44
C THR A 255 22.02 27.23 -29.58
N THR A 256 22.66 26.09 -29.79
CA THR A 256 22.23 25.05 -30.72
C THR A 256 21.44 23.97 -29.98
N THR A 257 20.13 23.92 -30.20
CA THR A 257 19.24 22.95 -29.52
C THR A 257 18.83 21.86 -30.50
N TYR A 258 19.25 20.62 -30.25
CA TYR A 258 18.96 19.46 -31.10
C TYR A 258 17.66 18.73 -30.72
N GLY A 259 17.12 18.98 -29.52
CA GLY A 259 15.81 18.47 -29.10
C GLY A 259 15.78 17.00 -28.68
N ASP A 260 16.95 16.37 -28.57
CA ASP A 260 17.21 15.03 -28.04
C ASP A 260 16.97 14.94 -26.53
N VAL A 261 17.45 15.95 -25.79
CA VAL A 261 17.27 16.12 -24.35
C VAL A 261 16.65 17.50 -24.10
N VAL A 262 15.53 17.54 -23.37
CA VAL A 262 14.81 18.79 -23.10
C VAL A 262 14.45 18.89 -21.62
N GLY A 263 14.65 20.06 -21.02
CA GLY A 263 14.28 20.31 -19.63
C GLY A 263 12.76 20.27 -19.40
N ASN A 264 12.30 19.32 -18.58
CA ASN A 264 10.89 19.19 -18.20
C ASN A 264 10.57 20.03 -16.94
N SER A 265 11.42 19.95 -15.91
CA SER A 265 11.16 20.57 -14.61
C SER A 265 11.51 22.06 -14.59
N ARG A 266 10.80 22.83 -13.76
CA ARG A 266 11.05 24.28 -13.58
C ARG A 266 12.50 24.56 -13.16
N LEU A 267 13.06 23.72 -12.31
CA LEU A 267 14.43 23.83 -11.82
C LEU A 267 15.43 23.66 -12.96
N VAL A 268 15.29 22.61 -13.78
CA VAL A 268 16.17 22.36 -14.93
C VAL A 268 16.07 23.51 -15.93
N ARG A 269 14.86 23.99 -16.24
CA ARG A 269 14.66 25.14 -17.14
C ARG A 269 15.34 26.41 -16.62
N SER A 270 15.28 26.67 -15.32
CA SER A 270 15.99 27.80 -14.70
C SER A 270 17.52 27.66 -14.80
N LEU A 271 18.04 26.44 -14.59
CA LEU A 271 19.48 26.16 -14.75
C LEU A 271 19.94 26.35 -16.20
N ILE A 272 19.16 25.88 -17.18
CA ILE A 272 19.41 26.09 -18.62
C ILE A 272 19.48 27.59 -18.93
N ALA A 273 18.51 28.38 -18.47
CA ALA A 273 18.52 29.83 -18.65
C ALA A 273 19.73 30.50 -18.00
N THR A 274 20.12 30.03 -16.81
CA THR A 274 21.30 30.54 -16.09
C THR A 274 22.59 30.23 -16.83
N GLN A 275 22.77 28.99 -17.33
CA GLN A 275 23.93 28.61 -18.13
C GLN A 275 24.04 29.46 -19.38
N LEU A 276 22.93 29.63 -20.11
CA LEU A 276 22.85 30.49 -21.30
C LEU A 276 23.33 31.91 -21.00
N LEU A 277 22.78 32.52 -19.96
CA LEU A 277 23.13 33.89 -19.56
C LEU A 277 24.62 34.01 -19.23
N ILE A 278 25.16 33.08 -18.44
CA ILE A 278 26.59 33.06 -18.10
C ILE A 278 27.44 32.92 -19.37
N CYS A 279 27.07 32.02 -20.29
CA CYS A 279 27.81 31.79 -21.53
C CYS A 279 27.81 33.02 -22.44
N VAL A 280 26.70 33.76 -22.52
CA VAL A 280 26.63 35.02 -23.26
C VAL A 280 27.63 36.04 -22.71
N PHE A 281 27.72 36.20 -21.39
CA PHE A 281 28.70 37.10 -20.78
C PHE A 281 30.15 36.67 -21.04
N VAL A 282 30.44 35.37 -20.94
CA VAL A 282 31.79 34.82 -21.19
C VAL A 282 32.18 35.00 -22.66
N MET A 283 31.28 34.75 -23.60
CA MET A 283 31.51 34.95 -25.04
C MET A 283 31.70 36.43 -25.39
N ALA A 284 30.89 37.33 -24.81
CA ALA A 284 31.07 38.77 -24.99
C ALA A 284 32.45 39.25 -24.47
N GLY A 285 32.88 38.74 -23.31
CA GLY A 285 34.21 38.99 -22.75
C GLY A 285 35.34 38.46 -23.64
N PHE A 286 35.18 37.27 -24.21
CA PHE A 286 36.12 36.68 -25.16
C PHE A 286 36.23 37.53 -26.43
N VAL A 287 35.12 37.87 -27.07
CA VAL A 287 35.09 38.70 -28.30
C VAL A 287 35.73 40.06 -28.04
N SER A 288 35.38 40.72 -26.93
CA SER A 288 35.99 42.00 -26.53
C SER A 288 37.51 41.88 -26.35
N SER A 289 37.99 40.78 -25.75
CA SER A 289 39.43 40.51 -25.59
C SER A 289 40.15 40.23 -26.91
N VAL A 290 39.46 39.72 -27.93
CA VAL A 290 40.03 39.44 -29.25
C VAL A 290 40.03 40.70 -30.12
N VAL A 291 38.93 41.44 -30.17
CA VAL A 291 38.80 42.68 -30.96
C VAL A 291 39.76 43.76 -30.47
N SER A 292 39.89 43.93 -29.15
CA SER A 292 40.85 44.88 -28.54
C SER A 292 42.32 44.54 -28.83
N ARG A 293 42.62 43.30 -29.26
CA ARG A 293 43.97 42.90 -29.69
C ARG A 293 44.25 43.30 -31.14
N SER A 294 43.25 43.21 -32.02
CA SER A 294 43.40 43.58 -33.44
C SER A 294 43.61 45.08 -33.58
N GLY A 295 42.80 45.90 -32.92
CA GLY A 295 42.91 47.36 -32.98
C GLY A 295 44.19 47.96 -32.37
N ARG A 296 44.92 47.20 -31.53
CA ARG A 296 46.18 47.65 -30.93
C ARG A 296 47.41 47.28 -31.77
N ARG A 297 47.28 46.35 -32.72
CA ARG A 297 48.38 45.92 -33.59
C ARG A 297 48.52 46.80 -34.83
N ASP A 298 47.42 47.41 -35.27
CA ASP A 298 47.41 48.29 -36.45
C ASP A 298 47.86 49.72 -36.13
N GLY A 299 47.85 50.14 -34.86
CA GLY A 299 48.25 51.48 -34.43
C GLY A 299 49.76 51.71 -34.26
N ASP A 300 50.57 50.65 -34.13
CA ASP A 300 52.01 50.76 -33.83
C ASP A 300 52.92 50.61 -35.08
N THR A 301 52.34 50.46 -36.28
CA THR A 301 53.14 50.27 -37.52
C THR A 301 53.35 51.57 -38.33
N SER A 302 52.87 52.73 -37.86
CA SER A 302 52.90 53.98 -38.65
C SER A 302 53.82 55.08 -38.11
N LEU A 303 54.72 54.81 -37.17
CA LEU A 303 55.65 55.81 -36.64
C LEU A 303 57.06 55.24 -36.47
N ASN A 304 57.82 55.25 -37.56
CA ASN A 304 59.29 55.22 -37.49
C ASN A 304 59.81 56.36 -38.38
N PRO A 305 60.32 57.47 -37.82
CA PRO A 305 61.08 58.44 -38.60
C PRO A 305 62.53 57.94 -38.72
N ASP A 306 63.05 57.90 -39.95
CA ASP A 306 64.48 57.66 -40.21
C ASP A 306 65.33 58.76 -39.57
N PRO A 307 66.47 58.44 -38.92
CA PRO A 307 67.44 59.42 -38.49
C PRO A 307 68.46 59.70 -39.61
N ASP A 308 68.69 61.00 -39.83
CA ASP A 308 69.88 61.72 -40.33
C ASP A 308 70.84 61.05 -41.36
N ILE A 309 71.38 61.88 -42.28
CA ILE A 309 72.81 62.27 -42.31
C ILE A 309 73.17 63.00 -43.64
N SER A 310 73.68 64.22 -43.46
CA SER A 310 74.69 65.00 -44.22
C SER A 310 74.58 65.25 -45.75
N GLY A 311 74.56 66.54 -46.10
CA GLY A 311 75.76 67.22 -46.60
C GLY A 311 76.09 67.12 -48.10
N SER A 312 75.77 68.20 -48.83
CA SER A 312 76.71 69.00 -49.65
C SER A 312 76.03 70.30 -50.09
#